data_AF-V5GMU9-F1
#
_entry.id   AF-V5GMU9-F1
#
_cell.length_a   1.000
_cell.length_b   1.000
_cell.length_c   1.000
_cell.angle_alpha   90.00
_cell.angle_beta   90.00
_cell.angle_gamma   90.00
#
_symmetry.space_group_name_H-M   'P 1'
#
loop_
_entity.id
_entity.type
_entity.pdbx_description
1 polymer ?
#
loop_
_entity_poly.entity_id
_entity_poly.type
_entity_poly.pdbx_seq_one_letter_code
_entity_poly.pdbx_strand_id
1 'polypeptide(L)'
;MFAFLKTWRLFAILLACNVSVLFGLDDKSFTLTILHTNDVHSHIEETSKYGGVCSPRDKASKTCVGEVARIVTKVKELKKITPPRLSS
;
A
#
# COMPACT_ATOMS: atom_id res chain seq x y z
N MET A 1 -10.43 -29.64 51.69
CA MET A 1 -9.40 -29.88 50.65
C MET A 1 -9.93 -29.71 49.22
N PHE A 2 -11.01 -30.40 48.82
CA PHE A 2 -11.55 -30.35 47.44
C PHE A 2 -12.13 -28.99 46.98
N ALA A 3 -12.74 -28.20 47.89
CA ALA A 3 -13.30 -26.89 47.56
C ALA A 3 -12.21 -25.85 47.18
N PHE A 4 -11.06 -25.87 47.86
CA PHE A 4 -9.91 -25.00 47.59
C PHE A 4 -9.25 -25.30 46.23
N LEU A 5 -9.19 -26.58 45.85
CA LEU A 5 -8.65 -27.00 44.56
C LEU A 5 -9.59 -26.59 43.40
N LYS A 6 -10.91 -26.60 43.66
CA LYS A 6 -11.94 -26.20 42.69
C LYS A 6 -11.95 -24.68 42.47
N THR A 7 -11.80 -23.88 43.54
CA THR A 7 -11.69 -22.41 43.42
C THR A 7 -10.40 -21.99 42.72
N TRP A 8 -9.26 -22.59 43.06
CA TRP A 8 -7.98 -22.31 42.38
C TRP A 8 -8.02 -22.62 40.88
N ARG A 9 -8.65 -23.74 40.50
CA ARG A 9 -8.84 -24.11 39.09
C ARG A 9 -9.68 -23.07 38.34
N LEU A 10 -10.76 -22.58 38.94
CA LEU A 10 -11.60 -21.54 38.32
C LEU A 10 -10.82 -20.23 38.16
N PHE A 11 -10.03 -19.83 39.17
CA PHE A 11 -9.16 -18.66 39.07
C PHE A 11 -8.09 -18.81 37.98
N ALA A 12 -7.45 -19.98 37.88
CA ALA A 12 -6.45 -20.23 36.84
C ALA A 12 -7.06 -20.21 35.42
N ILE A 13 -8.27 -20.75 35.25
CA ILE A 13 -9.00 -20.69 33.98
C ILE A 13 -9.38 -19.26 33.63
N LEU A 14 -9.92 -18.49 34.58
CA LEU A 14 -10.26 -17.08 34.37
C LEU A 14 -9.03 -16.25 33.99
N LEU A 15 -7.90 -16.47 34.67
CA LEU A 15 -6.65 -15.78 34.38
C LEU A 15 -6.13 -16.13 32.97
N ALA A 16 -6.17 -17.41 32.59
CA ALA A 16 -5.75 -17.86 31.26
C ALA A 16 -6.64 -17.29 30.13
N CYS A 17 -7.96 -17.19 30.34
CA CYS A 17 -8.88 -16.59 29.38
C CYS A 17 -8.60 -15.10 29.15
N ASN A 18 -8.38 -14.33 30.23
CA ASN A 18 -8.08 -12.89 30.11
C ASN A 18 -6.73 -12.64 29.41
N VAL A 19 -5.73 -13.47 29.69
CA VAL A 19 -4.42 -13.42 29.02
C VAL A 19 -4.54 -13.71 27.52
N SER A 20 -5.37 -14.68 27.14
CA SER A 20 -5.57 -15.06 25.72
C SER A 20 -6.19 -13.93 24.88
N VAL A 21 -7.07 -13.13 25.47
CA VAL A 21 -7.70 -11.97 24.79
C VAL A 21 -6.68 -10.87 24.52
N LEU A 22 -5.74 -10.64 25.43
CA LEU A 22 -4.73 -9.58 25.29
C LEU A 22 -3.72 -9.87 24.17
N PHE A 23 -3.44 -11.15 23.89
CA PHE A 23 -2.51 -11.57 22.84
C PHE A 23 -3.13 -11.69 21.43
N GLY A 24 -4.47 -11.64 21.32
CA GLY A 24 -5.18 -11.84 20.05
C GLY A 24 -5.50 -10.58 19.24
N LEU A 25 -5.15 -9.39 19.75
CA LEU A 25 -5.46 -8.12 19.09
C LEU A 25 -4.29 -7.69 18.19
N ASP A 26 -4.46 -7.87 16.87
CA ASP A 26 -3.61 -7.23 15.86
C ASP A 26 -4.24 -5.89 15.45
N ASP A 27 -3.81 -4.78 16.06
CA ASP A 27 -4.27 -3.42 15.73
C ASP A 27 -3.45 -2.81 14.59
N LYS A 28 -3.12 -3.61 13.57
CA LYS A 28 -2.34 -3.12 12.44
C LYS A 28 -3.23 -2.39 11.45
N SER A 29 -3.01 -1.09 11.31
CA SER A 29 -3.72 -0.27 10.33
C SER A 29 -3.51 -0.78 8.90
N PHE A 30 -4.61 -0.87 8.15
CA PHE A 30 -4.60 -1.19 6.72
C PHE A 30 -4.44 0.08 5.89
N THR A 31 -3.37 0.11 5.10
CA THR A 31 -3.02 1.20 4.19
C THR A 31 -2.96 0.63 2.79
N LEU A 32 -3.82 1.15 1.92
CA LEU A 32 -3.89 0.82 0.50
C LEU A 32 -3.43 2.03 -0.31
N THR A 33 -2.50 1.80 -1.22
CA THR A 33 -2.03 2.82 -2.16
C THR A 33 -2.50 2.46 -3.56
N ILE A 34 -3.39 3.27 -4.12
CA ILE A 34 -3.96 3.05 -5.46
C ILE A 34 -3.26 3.98 -6.45
N LEU A 35 -2.63 3.40 -7.47
CA LEU A 35 -2.12 4.14 -8.62
C LEU A 35 -3.09 3.88 -9.77
N HIS A 36 -3.64 4.95 -10.37
CA HIS A 36 -4.51 4.85 -11.53
C HIS A 36 -4.11 5.88 -12.59
N THR A 37 -4.33 5.54 -13.84
CA THR A 37 -4.33 6.49 -14.98
C THR A 37 -5.69 6.37 -15.65
N ASN A 38 -6.22 7.49 -16.17
CA ASN A 38 -7.41 7.49 -17.01
C ASN A 38 -7.09 8.11 -18.37
N ASP A 39 -7.87 7.74 -19.39
CA ASP A 39 -7.88 8.37 -20.71
C ASP A 39 -6.51 8.54 -21.36
N VAL A 40 -5.67 7.51 -21.26
CA VAL A 40 -4.31 7.54 -21.82
C VAL A 40 -4.28 7.72 -23.34
N HIS A 41 -5.40 7.48 -24.03
CA HIS A 41 -5.60 7.81 -25.45
C HIS A 41 -4.41 7.49 -26.36
N SER A 42 -3.82 6.29 -26.19
CA SER A 42 -2.65 5.82 -26.94
C SER A 42 -1.42 6.76 -26.90
N HIS A 43 -1.31 7.62 -25.89
CA HIS A 43 -0.11 8.41 -25.61
C HIS A 43 0.98 7.50 -25.03
N ILE A 44 1.60 6.72 -25.91
CA ILE A 44 2.74 5.86 -25.56
C ILE A 44 4.02 6.69 -25.45
N GLU A 45 4.20 7.62 -26.39
CA GLU A 45 5.31 8.57 -26.43
C GLU A 45 5.02 9.83 -25.60
N GLU A 46 6.05 10.66 -25.41
CA GLU A 46 5.91 11.98 -24.80
C GLU A 46 5.06 12.92 -25.67
N THR A 47 4.25 13.75 -25.03
CA THR A 47 3.40 14.71 -25.71
C THR A 47 3.65 16.12 -25.25
N SER A 48 3.23 17.08 -26.05
CA SER A 48 3.25 18.48 -25.63
C SER A 48 2.30 18.68 -24.43
N LYS A 49 2.46 19.80 -23.74
CA LYS A 49 1.53 20.21 -22.66
C LYS A 49 0.06 20.19 -23.08
N TYR A 50 -0.22 20.31 -24.38
CA TYR A 50 -1.57 20.37 -24.94
C TYR A 50 -2.09 19.02 -25.46
N GLY A 51 -1.37 17.91 -25.23
CA GLY A 51 -1.76 16.57 -25.69
C GLY A 51 -1.51 16.31 -27.18
N GLY A 52 -0.75 17.20 -27.84
CA GLY A 52 -0.32 17.03 -29.22
C GLY A 52 1.07 16.40 -29.30
N VAL A 53 1.57 16.23 -30.53
CA VAL A 53 2.94 15.76 -30.77
C VAL A 53 3.94 16.66 -30.04
N CYS A 54 4.88 16.05 -29.31
CA CYS A 54 6.00 16.74 -28.69
C CYS A 54 6.98 17.22 -29.76
N SER A 55 7.01 18.54 -30.02
CA SER A 55 7.86 19.13 -31.05
C SER A 55 9.34 19.19 -30.65
N PRO A 56 10.29 19.33 -31.59
CA PRO A 56 11.71 19.52 -31.25
C PRO A 56 11.97 20.71 -30.32
N ARG A 57 11.18 21.78 -30.46
CA ARG A 57 11.24 22.93 -29.56
C ARG A 57 10.83 22.55 -28.14
N ASP A 58 9.75 21.79 -27.99
CA ASP A 58 9.26 21.33 -26.69
C ASP A 58 10.25 20.38 -26.01
N LYS A 59 10.92 19.52 -26.80
CA LYS A 59 12.03 18.67 -26.31
C LYS A 59 13.19 19.52 -25.80
N ALA A 60 13.59 20.54 -26.57
CA ALA A 60 14.67 21.45 -26.18
C ALA A 60 14.34 22.27 -24.92
N SER A 61 13.09 22.71 -24.76
CA SER A 61 12.62 23.40 -23.55
C SER A 61 12.22 22.46 -22.40
N LYS A 62 12.31 21.14 -22.59
CA LYS A 62 11.90 20.10 -21.62
C LYS A 62 10.44 20.26 -21.15
N THR A 63 9.57 20.72 -22.04
CA THR A 63 8.14 20.96 -21.75
C THR A 63 7.25 19.76 -22.10
N CYS A 64 7.81 18.69 -22.66
CA CYS A 64 7.06 17.48 -22.95
C CYS A 64 6.75 16.66 -21.69
N VAL A 65 5.54 16.11 -21.68
CA VAL A 65 4.91 15.46 -20.54
C VAL A 65 4.48 14.04 -20.91
N GLY A 66 4.15 13.24 -19.91
CA GLY A 66 3.65 11.89 -20.11
C GLY A 66 4.75 10.91 -20.52
N GLU A 67 4.42 10.05 -21.49
CA GLU A 67 5.14 8.84 -21.90
C GLU A 67 5.00 7.66 -20.94
N VAL A 68 4.78 6.47 -21.50
CA VAL A 68 4.72 5.21 -20.74
C VAL A 68 6.03 4.94 -20.00
N ALA A 69 7.19 5.28 -20.56
CA ALA A 69 8.48 5.06 -19.90
C ALA A 69 8.63 5.87 -18.59
N ARG A 70 8.16 7.13 -18.57
CA ARG A 70 8.15 7.95 -17.36
C ARG A 70 7.15 7.45 -16.34
N ILE A 71 5.96 7.02 -16.79
CA ILE A 71 4.95 6.40 -15.91
C ILE A 71 5.54 5.15 -15.24
N VAL A 72 6.15 4.24 -16.01
CA VAL A 72 6.78 3.02 -15.48
C VAL A 72 7.89 3.34 -14.49
N THR A 73 8.71 4.35 -14.77
CA THR A 73 9.77 4.81 -13.86
C THR A 73 9.19 5.27 -12.53
N LYS A 74 8.15 6.11 -12.56
CA LYS A 74 7.46 6.56 -11.34
C LYS A 74 6.75 5.43 -10.61
N VAL A 75 6.12 4.50 -11.31
CA VAL A 75 5.54 3.29 -10.68
C VAL A 75 6.62 2.48 -9.96
N LYS A 76 7.81 2.31 -10.55
CA LYS A 76 8.93 1.60 -9.90
C LYS A 76 9.45 2.34 -8.67
N GLU A 77 9.57 3.67 -8.73
CA GLU A 77 9.94 4.49 -7.57
C GLU A 77 8.91 4.38 -6.44
N LEU A 78 7.62 4.51 -6.78
CA LEU A 78 6.52 4.40 -5.82
C LEU A 78 6.48 3.00 -5.19
N LYS A 79 6.65 1.94 -5.98
CA LYS A 79 6.74 0.57 -5.46
C LYS A 79 7.92 0.33 -4.50
N LYS A 80 8.99 1.13 -4.57
CA LYS A 80 10.13 1.02 -3.64
C LYS A 80 9.85 1.69 -2.30
N ILE A 81 9.13 2.81 -2.31
CA ILE A 81 8.84 3.59 -1.09
C ILE A 81 7.52 3.20 -0.43
N THR A 82 6.60 2.60 -1.20
CA THR A 82 5.33 2.07 -0.69
C THR A 82 5.53 0.61 -0.32
N PRO A 83 5.28 0.21 0.95
CA PRO A 83 5.42 -1.16 1.37
C PRO A 83 4.45 -2.07 0.58
N PRO A 84 4.92 -3.14 -0.09
CA PRO A 84 4.03 -4.09 -0.76
C PRO A 84 3.28 -4.88 0.31
N ARG A 85 1.99 -4.61 0.47
CA ARG A 85 1.14 -5.34 1.41
C ARG A 85 0.49 -6.54 0.73
N LEU A 86 1.32 -7.49 0.32
CA LEU A 86 0.93 -8.88 0.07
C LEU A 86 2.14 -9.75 0.43
N SER A 87 2.43 -9.83 1.74
CA SER A 87 3.08 -10.99 2.32
C SER A 87 2.04 -11.65 3.22
N SER A 88 1.19 -12.46 2.59
CA SER A 88 0.48 -13.56 3.23
C SER A 88 1.39 -14.77 3.22
#